data_AF-A0A5A7N1L1-F1
#
_entry.id   AF-A0A5A7N1L1-F1
#
_cell.length_a   1.000
_cell.length_b   1.000
_cell.length_c   1.000
_cell.angle_alpha   90.00
_cell.angle_beta   90.00
_cell.angle_gamma   90.00
#
_symmetry.space_group_name_H-M   'P 1'
#
loop_
_entity.id
_entity.type
_entity.pdbx_description
1 polymer ?
#
loop_
_entity_poly.entity_id
_entity_poly.type
_entity_poly.pdbx_seq_one_letter_code
_entity_poly.pdbx_strand_id
1 'polypeptide(L)'
;MAVDMAQTVCVIDYGSGNLRSVAKSLERVAAEADLGCRIVVSGQTKDVLEADHVVLPGVGAFGDCYAGLSAIDGMVEASQRWP
;
A
#
# COMPACT_ATOMS: atom_id res chain seq x y z
N MET A 1 27.78 3.22 -7.88
CA MET A 1 26.41 3.36 -8.38
C MET A 1 25.63 2.19 -7.82
N ALA A 2 24.83 2.41 -6.77
CA ALA A 2 23.92 1.38 -6.31
C ALA A 2 22.88 1.18 -7.42
N VAL A 3 22.73 -0.04 -7.89
CA VAL A 3 21.57 -0.42 -8.70
C VAL A 3 20.37 -0.17 -7.79
N ASP A 4 19.53 0.80 -8.15
CA ASP A 4 18.33 1.16 -7.40
C ASP A 4 17.52 -0.13 -7.18
N MET A 5 17.48 -0.60 -5.94
CA MET A 5 16.68 -1.77 -5.59
C MET A 5 15.24 -1.34 -5.73
N ALA A 6 14.50 -2.03 -6.60
CA ALA A 6 13.17 -1.60 -6.98
C ALA A 6 12.30 -1.35 -5.74
N GLN A 7 12.04 -0.07 -5.44
CA GLN A 7 11.35 0.36 -4.23
C GLN A 7 9.97 -0.28 -4.17
N THR A 8 9.58 -0.91 -3.07
CA THR A 8 8.27 -1.56 -2.94
C THR A 8 7.23 -0.60 -2.35
N VAL A 9 6.13 -0.39 -3.08
CA VAL A 9 4.95 0.33 -2.61
C VAL A 9 3.85 -0.69 -2.29
N CYS A 10 3.45 -0.80 -1.03
CA CYS A 10 2.36 -1.66 -0.60
C CYS A 10 1.04 -0.88 -0.52
N VAL A 11 0.06 -1.28 -1.33
CA VAL A 11 -1.33 -0.83 -1.23
C VAL A 11 -2.06 -1.79 -0.28
N ILE A 12 -2.55 -1.26 0.84
CA ILE A 12 -3.23 -2.08 1.85
C ILE A 12 -4.59 -2.55 1.33
N ASP A 13 -4.75 -3.86 1.18
CA ASP A 13 -6.04 -4.50 0.93
C ASP A 13 -6.76 -4.73 2.27
N TYR A 14 -7.73 -3.86 2.56
CA TYR A 14 -8.67 -4.02 3.66
C TYR A 14 -10.09 -4.40 3.19
N GLY A 15 -10.22 -4.93 1.97
CA GLY A 15 -11.51 -5.26 1.35
C GLY A 15 -12.15 -4.10 0.57
N SER A 16 -11.37 -3.09 0.17
CA SER A 16 -11.86 -2.00 -0.67
C SER A 16 -12.16 -2.47 -2.10
N GLY A 17 -13.22 -1.94 -2.72
CA GLY A 17 -13.59 -2.30 -4.10
C GLY A 17 -12.72 -1.69 -5.21
N ASN A 18 -11.79 -0.77 -4.87
CA ASN A 18 -11.06 0.03 -5.87
C ASN A 18 -9.57 -0.30 -6.01
N LEU A 19 -9.08 -1.35 -5.34
CA LEU A 19 -7.65 -1.68 -5.26
C LEU A 19 -6.98 -1.85 -6.62
N ARG A 20 -7.65 -2.51 -7.57
CA ARG A 20 -7.12 -2.70 -8.92
C ARG A 20 -6.94 -1.38 -9.67
N SER A 21 -7.83 -0.41 -9.45
CA SER A 21 -7.71 0.92 -10.05
C SER A 21 -6.54 1.68 -9.44
N VAL A 22 -6.42 1.63 -8.11
CA VAL A 22 -5.32 2.29 -7.37
C VAL A 22 -3.97 1.73 -7.81
N ALA A 23 -3.82 0.40 -7.82
CA ALA A 23 -2.57 -0.25 -8.23
C ALA A 23 -2.17 0.12 -9.67
N LYS A 24 -3.11 0.07 -10.63
CA LYS A 24 -2.85 0.47 -12.01
C LYS A 24 -2.48 1.94 -12.15
N SER A 25 -3.10 2.83 -11.38
CA SER A 25 -2.75 4.26 -11.37
C SER A 25 -1.33 4.46 -10.86
N LEU A 26 -0.93 3.76 -9.80
CA LEU A 26 0.43 3.82 -9.26
C LEU A 26 1.45 3.25 -10.26
N GLU A 27 1.19 2.10 -10.86
CA GLU A 27 2.03 1.52 -11.93
C GLU A 27 2.21 2.49 -13.10
N ARG A 28 1.13 3.15 -13.52
CA ARG A 28 1.15 4.14 -14.60
C ARG A 28 2.01 5.35 -14.26
N VAL A 29 1.82 5.92 -13.07
CA VAL A 29 2.58 7.09 -12.61
C VAL A 29 4.06 6.74 -12.42
N ALA A 30 4.36 5.57 -11.87
CA ALA A 30 5.73 5.09 -11.74
C ALA A 30 6.42 4.98 -13.11
N ALA A 31 5.75 4.40 -14.11
CA ALA A 31 6.28 4.32 -15.46
C ALA A 31 6.44 5.69 -16.14
N GLU A 32 5.49 6.62 -15.94
CA GLU A 32 5.57 7.99 -16.49
C GLU A 32 6.71 8.81 -15.87
N ALA A 33 7.00 8.57 -14.59
CA ALA A 33 8.06 9.24 -13.85
C ALA A 33 9.43 8.54 -13.91
N ASP A 34 9.55 7.44 -14.68
CA ASP A 34 10.74 6.58 -14.75
C ASP A 34 11.21 6.10 -13.36
N LEU A 35 10.26 5.80 -12.48
CA LEU A 35 10.51 5.25 -11.15
C LEU A 35 10.49 3.72 -11.22
N GLY A 36 11.63 3.10 -10.91
CA GLY A 36 11.76 1.65 -10.79
C GLY A 36 11.14 1.12 -9.50
N CYS A 37 9.82 1.20 -9.33
CA CYS A 37 9.15 0.70 -8.13
C CYS A 37 8.23 -0.50 -8.41
N ARG A 38 8.10 -1.39 -7.41
CA ARG A 38 7.22 -2.55 -7.41
C ARG A 38 5.96 -2.22 -6.62
N ILE A 39 4.80 -2.25 -7.28
CA ILE A 39 3.51 -2.09 -6.61
C ILE A 39 3.01 -3.47 -6.15
N VAL A 40 2.67 -3.59 -4.87
CA VAL A 40 2.09 -4.80 -4.27
C VAL A 40 0.76 -4.43 -3.64
N VAL A 41 -0.27 -5.24 -3.85
CA VAL A 41 -1.55 -5.13 -3.13
C VAL A 41 -1.59 -6.26 -2.12
N SER A 42 -1.73 -5.95 -0.83
CA SER A 42 -1.72 -6.97 0.22
C SER A 42 -2.52 -6.57 1.46
N GLY A 43 -3.20 -7.55 2.06
CA GLY A 43 -3.83 -7.46 3.38
C GLY A 43 -2.99 -8.06 4.50
N GLN A 44 -1.70 -8.36 4.25
CA GLN A 44 -0.80 -8.98 5.22
C GLN A 44 0.09 -7.92 5.89
N THR A 45 0.18 -7.96 7.21
CA THR A 45 1.00 -7.03 8.00
C THR A 45 2.48 -7.09 7.65
N LYS A 46 3.01 -8.28 7.35
CA LYS A 46 4.42 -8.46 6.92
C LYS A 46 4.76 -7.64 5.68
N ASP A 47 3.85 -7.58 4.70
CA ASP A 47 4.12 -6.90 3.42
C ASP A 47 4.11 -5.38 3.61
N VAL A 48 3.34 -4.88 4.58
CA VAL A 48 3.32 -3.46 4.99
C VAL A 48 4.61 -3.08 5.72
N LEU A 49 5.09 -3.95 6.62
CA LEU A 49 6.32 -3.71 7.38
C LEU A 49 7.59 -3.81 6.52
N GLU A 50 7.58 -4.63 5.48
CA GLU A 50 8.70 -4.81 4.54
C GLU A 50 8.70 -3.79 3.38
N ALA A 51 7.64 -2.99 3.22
CA ALA A 51 7.54 -2.04 2.13
C ALA A 51 8.26 -0.71 2.42
N ASP A 52 8.92 -0.17 1.39
CA ASP A 52 9.55 1.14 1.44
C ASP A 52 8.51 2.27 1.49
N HIS A 53 7.32 2.04 0.95
CA HIS A 53 6.18 2.97 0.94
C HIS A 53 4.85 2.26 1.14
N VAL A 54 3.92 2.89 1.85
CA VAL A 54 2.58 2.34 2.11
C VAL A 54 1.49 3.28 1.60
N VAL A 55 0.50 2.72 0.90
CA VAL A 55 -0.71 3.40 0.46
C VAL A 55 -1.91 2.78 1.15
N LEU A 56 -2.69 3.61 1.83
CA LEU A 56 -3.99 3.26 2.36
C LEU A 56 -5.07 3.70 1.36
N PRO A 57 -5.63 2.78 0.54
CA PRO A 57 -6.63 3.16 -0.44
C PRO A 57 -7.94 3.59 0.24
N GLY A 58 -8.80 4.32 -0.48
CA GLY A 58 -10.10 4.67 0.07
C GLY A 58 -10.92 5.59 -0.84
N VAL A 59 -12.24 5.36 -0.85
CA VAL A 59 -13.25 6.29 -1.35
C VAL A 59 -14.34 6.38 -0.29
N GLY A 60 -14.46 7.51 0.42
CA GLY A 60 -15.53 7.72 1.41
C GLY A 60 -15.06 8.14 2.81
N ALA A 61 -15.96 7.97 3.78
CA ALA A 61 -15.76 8.39 5.16
C ALA A 61 -14.62 7.60 5.82
N PHE A 62 -13.69 8.32 6.46
CA PHE A 62 -12.53 7.76 7.17
C PHE A 62 -12.88 6.61 8.14
N GLY A 63 -14.12 6.58 8.66
CA GLY A 63 -14.62 5.51 9.53
C GLY A 63 -14.60 4.12 8.89
N ASP A 64 -14.97 3.98 7.62
CA ASP A 64 -14.97 2.67 6.93
C ASP A 64 -13.54 2.16 6.69
N CYS A 65 -12.62 3.09 6.43
CA CYS A 65 -11.20 2.80 6.31
C CYS A 65 -10.62 2.29 7.64
N TYR A 66 -10.91 2.99 8.74
CA TYR A 66 -10.45 2.57 10.06
C TYR A 66 -11.07 1.23 10.50
N ALA A 67 -12.35 1.01 10.22
CA ALA A 67 -13.02 -0.25 10.51
C ALA A 67 -12.39 -1.42 9.75
N GLY A 68 -12.10 -1.24 8.46
CA GLY A 68 -11.41 -2.24 7.63
C GLY A 68 -10.00 -2.53 8.12
N LEU A 69 -9.23 -1.48 8.45
CA LEU A 69 -7.88 -1.64 9.01
C LEU A 69 -7.89 -2.38 10.35
N SER A 70 -8.82 -2.04 11.25
CA SER A 70 -8.92 -2.63 12.59
C SER A 70 -9.38 -4.09 12.55
N ALA A 71 -10.01 -4.53 11.45
CA ALA A 71 -10.41 -5.92 11.26
C ALA A 71 -9.24 -6.84 10.87
N ILE A 72 -8.12 -6.27 10.40
CA ILE A 72 -6.90 -7.03 10.11
C ILE A 72 -6.02 -7.04 11.36
N ASP A 73 -5.78 -8.24 11.89
CA ASP A 73 -5.01 -8.41 13.12
C ASP A 73 -3.61 -7.78 13.00
N GLY A 74 -3.28 -6.90 13.95
CA GLY A 74 -2.02 -6.16 14.00
C GLY A 74 -1.81 -5.08 12.92
N MET A 75 -2.75 -4.84 12.00
CA MET A 75 -2.55 -3.88 10.90
C MET A 75 -2.50 -2.42 11.37
N VAL A 76 -3.33 -2.05 12.34
CA VAL A 76 -3.29 -0.70 12.92
C VAL A 76 -1.93 -0.43 13.57
N GLU A 77 -1.42 -1.39 14.33
CA GLU A 77 -0.11 -1.26 14.97
C GLU A 77 1.04 -1.25 13.96
N ALA A 78 0.97 -2.07 12.91
CA ALA A 78 1.94 -2.05 11.81
C ALA A 78 1.97 -0.68 11.12
N SER A 79 0.81 -0.07 10.84
CA SER A 79 0.71 1.25 10.20
C SER A 79 1.30 2.39 11.04
N GLN A 80 1.25 2.29 12.37
CA GLN A 80 1.83 3.28 13.29
C GLN A 80 3.34 3.11 13.51
N ARG A 81 3.87 1.92 13.24
CA ARG A 81 5.29 1.58 13.40
C ARG A 81 6.09 1.70 12.11
N TRP A 82 5.41 1.82 10.97
CA TRP A 82 6.05 2.03 9.67
C TRP A 82 6.86 3.34 9.69
N PRO A 83 8.17 3.30 9.35
CA PRO A 83 9.10 4.45 9.47
C PRO A 83 8.85 5.54 8.44
#